data_AF-A0A8T6QHK8-F1
#
_entry.id   AF-A0A8T6QHK8-F1
#
_cell.length_a   1.000
_cell.length_b   1.000
_cell.length_c   1.000
_cell.angle_alpha   90.00
_cell.angle_beta   90.00
_cell.angle_gamma   90.00
#
_symmetry.space_group_name_H-M   'P 1'
#
loop_
_entity.id
_entity.type
_entity.pdbx_description
1 polymer ?
#
loop_
_entity_poly.entity_id
_entity_poly.type
_entity_poly.pdbx_seq_one_letter_code
_entity_poly.pdbx_strand_id
1 'polypeptide(L)'
;GGEWEKIVGKKDGRDESGLFVRVGAVLRGETEVTWGEPIYLADITTRNSPLWKTAPKQQIGYLAVKYWARTYCPEVTMGVYDREDLEQRTEREINPAPIQRMSAAEIAGDTVTTTQNTQESSVNIDSLADVFRERINATQDVDSAKVVRADIESAKVTLGSALFTELKNKAVKRYYLVDHRNKVEAAINSLPSPDEPNAAERFGEVERALAAAKRHLGDELHDQFSITLADMKPEYITA
;
A
#
# COMPACT_ATOMS: atom_id res chain seq x y z
N GLY A 1 -13.41 -2.03 -32.63
CA GLY A 1 -14.42 -2.67 -33.49
C GLY A 1 -15.08 -3.82 -32.74
N GLY A 2 -15.94 -4.56 -33.44
CA GLY A 2 -16.74 -5.65 -32.87
C GLY A 2 -18.11 -5.21 -32.35
N GLU A 3 -18.97 -6.18 -32.03
CA GLU A 3 -20.35 -6.00 -31.58
C GLU A 3 -20.44 -5.82 -30.05
N TRP A 4 -20.07 -4.63 -29.58
CA TRP A 4 -20.02 -4.31 -28.14
C TRP A 4 -21.39 -4.41 -27.45
N GLU A 5 -22.47 -4.34 -28.20
CA GLU A 5 -23.86 -4.48 -27.74
C GLU A 5 -24.13 -5.86 -27.13
N LYS A 6 -23.45 -6.91 -27.59
CA LYS A 6 -23.60 -8.29 -27.09
C LYS A 6 -23.25 -8.46 -25.61
N ILE A 7 -22.41 -7.56 -25.10
CA ILE A 7 -21.88 -7.63 -23.73
C ILE A 7 -22.49 -6.56 -22.81
N VAL A 8 -23.36 -5.69 -23.32
CA VAL A 8 -24.06 -4.68 -22.51
C VAL A 8 -25.01 -5.35 -21.53
N GLY A 9 -24.97 -4.93 -20.26
CA GLY A 9 -25.84 -5.45 -19.19
C GLY A 9 -25.47 -6.83 -18.65
N LYS A 10 -24.61 -7.60 -19.32
CA LYS A 10 -24.13 -8.91 -18.85
C LYS A 10 -22.87 -8.73 -18.02
N LYS A 11 -22.86 -9.26 -16.78
CA LYS A 11 -21.71 -9.14 -15.88
C LYS A 11 -20.74 -10.33 -15.96
N ASP A 12 -21.24 -11.55 -16.07
CA ASP A 12 -20.42 -12.77 -16.14
C ASP A 12 -20.72 -13.56 -17.43
N GLY A 13 -19.75 -14.36 -17.90
CA GLY A 13 -19.92 -15.22 -19.08
C GLY A 13 -20.14 -14.48 -20.41
N ARG A 14 -19.50 -13.32 -20.59
CA ARG A 14 -19.63 -12.52 -21.82
C ARG A 14 -18.92 -13.18 -22.99
N ASP A 15 -19.55 -13.15 -24.16
CA ASP A 15 -18.87 -13.44 -25.41
C ASP A 15 -18.08 -12.21 -25.84
N GLU A 16 -16.77 -12.27 -25.64
CA GLU A 16 -15.85 -11.17 -25.93
C GLU A 16 -15.15 -11.34 -27.30
N SER A 17 -15.55 -12.35 -28.06
CA SER A 17 -14.96 -12.71 -29.34
C SER A 17 -15.07 -11.55 -30.33
N GLY A 18 -13.93 -11.17 -30.92
CA GLY A 18 -13.87 -10.10 -31.93
C GLY A 18 -14.07 -8.67 -31.39
N LEU A 19 -14.23 -8.48 -30.08
CA LEU A 19 -14.28 -7.14 -29.48
C LEU A 19 -12.87 -6.59 -29.33
N PHE A 20 -12.62 -5.41 -29.91
CA PHE A 20 -11.30 -4.77 -29.81
C PHE A 20 -11.39 -3.25 -29.75
N VAL A 21 -10.33 -2.62 -29.24
CA VAL A 21 -10.11 -1.18 -29.31
C VAL A 21 -8.78 -0.91 -30.00
N ARG A 22 -8.75 0.14 -30.83
CA ARG A 22 -7.54 0.66 -31.46
C ARG A 22 -7.46 2.15 -31.16
N VAL A 23 -6.28 2.61 -30.79
CA VAL A 23 -6.02 4.02 -30.48
C VAL A 23 -5.01 4.56 -31.47
N GLY A 24 -5.18 5.81 -31.87
CA GLY A 24 -4.22 6.53 -32.69
C GLY A 24 -4.29 8.03 -32.37
N ALA A 25 -3.20 8.72 -32.62
CA ALA A 25 -3.13 10.18 -32.54
C ALA A 25 -2.21 10.71 -33.65
N VAL A 26 -2.36 12.00 -33.96
CA VAL A 26 -1.45 12.71 -34.86
C VAL A 26 -0.27 13.21 -34.03
N LEU A 27 0.94 12.75 -34.34
CA LEU A 27 2.15 13.18 -33.63
C LEU A 27 2.56 14.59 -34.05
N ARG A 28 3.32 15.28 -33.19
CA ARG A 28 3.79 16.64 -33.48
C ARG A 28 4.69 16.63 -34.72
N GLY A 29 4.28 17.37 -35.75
CA GLY A 29 5.01 17.45 -37.02
C GLY A 29 4.52 16.44 -38.08
N GLU A 30 3.59 15.57 -37.72
CA GLU A 30 2.92 14.66 -38.66
C GLU A 30 1.54 15.21 -39.04
N THR A 31 1.05 14.81 -40.21
CA THR A 31 -0.31 15.13 -40.69
C THR A 31 -1.24 13.92 -40.69
N GLU A 32 -0.67 12.71 -40.63
CA GLU A 32 -1.42 11.46 -40.62
C GLU A 32 -1.57 10.92 -39.20
N VAL A 33 -2.60 10.08 -38.99
CA VAL A 33 -2.83 9.46 -37.70
C VAL A 33 -1.90 8.25 -37.55
N THR A 34 -1.03 8.30 -36.56
CA THR A 34 -0.23 7.15 -36.15
C THR A 34 -1.08 6.21 -35.31
N TRP A 35 -1.56 5.14 -35.93
CA TRP A 35 -2.41 4.13 -35.29
C TRP A 35 -1.58 3.07 -34.56
N GLY A 36 -1.98 2.71 -33.34
CA GLY A 36 -1.44 1.53 -32.63
C GLY A 36 -2.07 0.23 -33.09
N GLU A 37 -1.59 -0.88 -32.56
CA GLU A 37 -2.18 -2.19 -32.80
C GLU A 37 -3.59 -2.32 -32.20
N PRO A 38 -4.52 -3.02 -32.86
CA PRO A 38 -5.80 -3.38 -32.25
C PRO A 38 -5.58 -4.30 -31.05
N ILE A 39 -6.17 -3.95 -29.91
CA ILE A 39 -6.15 -4.79 -28.71
C ILE A 39 -7.50 -5.48 -28.57
N TYR A 40 -7.51 -6.80 -28.62
CA TYR A 40 -8.69 -7.63 -28.45
C TYR A 40 -8.97 -7.90 -26.98
N LEU A 41 -10.24 -7.80 -26.58
CA LEU A 41 -10.67 -7.99 -25.21
C LEU A 41 -10.44 -9.44 -24.74
N ALA A 42 -10.70 -10.41 -25.63
CA ALA A 42 -10.55 -11.83 -25.37
C ALA A 42 -9.10 -12.24 -25.04
N ASP A 43 -8.10 -11.55 -25.62
CA ASP A 43 -6.68 -11.87 -25.42
C ASP A 43 -6.14 -11.40 -24.05
N ILE A 44 -6.91 -10.57 -23.33
CA ILE A 44 -6.51 -10.01 -22.04
C ILE A 44 -6.84 -11.00 -20.93
N THR A 45 -5.85 -11.80 -20.54
CA THR A 45 -5.97 -12.83 -19.50
C THR A 45 -5.91 -12.25 -18.09
N THR A 46 -5.02 -11.28 -17.83
CA THR A 46 -4.79 -10.72 -16.50
C THR A 46 -5.67 -9.49 -16.26
N ARG A 47 -6.65 -9.59 -15.35
CA ARG A 47 -7.69 -8.58 -15.13
C ARG A 47 -7.75 -8.11 -13.66
N ASN A 48 -6.69 -7.45 -13.20
CA ASN A 48 -6.50 -7.03 -11.81
C ASN A 48 -7.34 -5.80 -11.37
N SER A 49 -8.39 -5.45 -12.11
CA SER A 49 -9.25 -4.30 -11.82
C SER A 49 -10.72 -4.71 -11.88
N PRO A 50 -11.58 -4.29 -10.92
CA PRO A 50 -13.02 -4.54 -11.00
C PRO A 50 -13.67 -3.87 -12.22
N LEU A 51 -13.03 -2.86 -12.83
CA LEU A 51 -13.52 -2.17 -14.02
C LEU A 51 -13.60 -3.08 -15.25
N TRP A 52 -12.85 -4.18 -15.30
CA TRP A 52 -13.03 -5.18 -16.36
C TRP A 52 -14.46 -5.77 -16.36
N LYS A 53 -15.10 -5.83 -15.19
CA LYS A 53 -16.50 -6.25 -15.06
C LYS A 53 -17.46 -5.07 -15.25
N THR A 54 -17.27 -3.96 -14.55
CA THR A 54 -18.28 -2.89 -14.54
C THR A 54 -18.23 -2.00 -15.78
N ALA A 55 -17.04 -1.78 -16.35
CA ALA A 55 -16.80 -0.85 -17.46
C ALA A 55 -15.72 -1.39 -18.43
N PRO A 56 -15.94 -2.54 -19.08
CA PRO A 56 -14.92 -3.23 -19.90
C PRO A 56 -14.37 -2.35 -21.03
N LYS A 57 -15.23 -1.58 -21.69
CA LYS A 57 -14.87 -0.70 -22.81
C LYS A 57 -13.95 0.44 -22.37
N GLN A 58 -14.18 1.00 -21.18
CA GLN A 58 -13.31 2.03 -20.60
C GLN A 58 -11.95 1.43 -20.23
N GLN A 59 -11.98 0.25 -19.61
CA GLN A 59 -10.76 -0.40 -19.10
C GLN A 59 -9.82 -0.83 -20.23
N ILE A 60 -10.34 -1.43 -21.31
CA ILE A 60 -9.52 -1.76 -22.49
C ILE A 60 -9.06 -0.50 -23.23
N GLY A 61 -9.87 0.56 -23.25
CA GLY A 61 -9.49 1.85 -23.82
C GLY A 61 -8.27 2.46 -23.10
N TYR A 62 -8.27 2.44 -21.77
CA TYR A 62 -7.12 2.85 -20.96
C TYR A 62 -5.87 2.02 -21.30
N LEU A 63 -6.01 0.70 -21.42
CA LEU A 63 -4.90 -0.18 -21.78
C LEU A 63 -4.34 0.14 -23.18
N ALA A 64 -5.21 0.40 -24.15
CA ALA A 64 -4.81 0.76 -25.50
C ALA A 64 -4.08 2.10 -25.57
N VAL A 65 -4.58 3.13 -24.87
CA VAL A 65 -3.88 4.42 -24.75
C VAL A 65 -2.52 4.24 -24.08
N LYS A 66 -2.46 3.45 -23.01
CA LYS A 66 -1.23 3.15 -22.27
C LYS A 66 -0.16 2.48 -23.13
N TYR A 67 -0.53 1.54 -23.98
CA TYR A 67 0.40 0.84 -24.89
C TYR A 67 0.83 1.73 -26.06
N TRP A 68 -0.11 2.48 -26.62
CA TRP A 68 0.18 3.44 -27.68
C TRP A 68 1.17 4.51 -27.21
N ALA A 69 0.91 5.14 -26.06
CA ALA A 69 1.78 6.17 -25.50
C ALA A 69 3.17 5.62 -25.18
N ARG A 70 3.29 4.40 -24.65
CA ARG A 70 4.59 3.75 -24.42
C ARG A 70 5.41 3.54 -25.68
N THR A 71 4.74 3.34 -26.81
CA THR A 71 5.39 3.04 -28.09
C THR A 71 5.85 4.32 -28.79
N TYR A 72 4.99 5.35 -28.82
CA TYR A 72 5.20 6.53 -29.65
C TYR A 72 5.51 7.82 -28.88
N CYS A 73 5.14 7.89 -27.60
CA CYS A 73 5.39 9.05 -26.73
C CYS A 73 5.85 8.60 -25.32
N PRO A 74 6.91 7.79 -25.20
CA PRO A 74 7.37 7.26 -23.91
C PRO A 74 7.72 8.38 -22.91
N GLU A 75 8.21 9.52 -23.40
CA GLU A 75 8.51 10.73 -22.62
C GLU A 75 7.27 11.26 -21.90
N VAL A 76 6.07 11.14 -22.49
CA VAL A 76 4.81 11.55 -21.86
C VAL A 76 4.42 10.63 -20.71
N THR A 77 4.81 9.36 -20.77
CA THR A 77 4.50 8.37 -19.73
C THR A 77 5.46 8.46 -18.53
N MET A 78 6.68 8.97 -18.75
CA MET A 78 7.74 9.05 -17.73
C MET A 78 7.82 10.41 -17.02
N GLY A 79 6.85 11.29 -17.25
CA GLY A 79 6.87 12.68 -16.79
C GLY A 79 7.60 13.56 -17.81
N VAL A 80 6.85 14.41 -18.50
CA VAL A 80 7.43 15.44 -19.36
C VAL A 80 7.88 16.57 -18.44
N TYR A 81 9.16 16.91 -18.51
CA TYR A 81 9.62 18.22 -18.07
C TYR A 81 9.13 19.25 -19.08
N ASP A 82 8.27 20.18 -18.67
CA ASP A 82 7.94 21.32 -19.52
C ASP A 82 9.20 22.19 -19.74
N ARG A 83 9.21 23.08 -20.73
CA ARG A 83 10.29 24.07 -20.88
C ARG A 83 10.49 24.88 -19.59
N GLU A 84 9.39 25.15 -18.89
CA GLU A 84 9.35 25.82 -17.59
C GLU A 84 9.92 24.96 -16.44
N ASP A 85 9.98 23.63 -16.59
CA ASP A 85 10.64 22.74 -15.62
C ASP A 85 12.15 22.63 -15.84
N LEU A 86 12.65 23.00 -17.04
CA LEU A 86 14.07 23.10 -17.37
C LEU A 86 14.68 24.47 -17.00
N GLU A 87 13.85 25.49 -16.83
CA GLU A 87 14.26 26.77 -16.28
C GLU A 87 14.56 26.61 -14.78
N GLN A 88 15.75 27.03 -14.35
CA GLN A 88 16.15 27.02 -12.95
C GLN A 88 15.16 27.87 -12.15
N ARG A 89 14.18 27.23 -11.51
CA ARG A 89 13.31 27.88 -10.53
C ARG A 89 14.21 28.50 -9.47
N THR A 90 14.20 29.83 -9.33
CA THR A 90 14.84 30.51 -8.21
C THR A 90 14.37 29.87 -6.91
N GLU A 91 15.30 29.33 -6.13
CA GLU A 91 15.01 28.69 -4.85
C GLU A 91 14.15 29.63 -4.00
N ARG A 92 12.93 29.18 -3.69
CA ARG A 92 12.03 29.91 -2.81
C ARG A 92 12.54 29.70 -1.39
N GLU A 93 12.97 30.76 -0.73
CA GLU A 93 13.36 30.71 0.68
C GLU A 93 12.15 30.30 1.52
N ILE A 94 12.22 29.08 2.08
CA ILE A 94 11.10 28.46 2.82
C ILE A 94 11.12 28.87 4.31
N ASN A 95 12.22 29.48 4.77
CA ASN A 95 12.38 29.89 6.15
C ASN A 95 13.11 31.24 6.25
N PRO A 96 12.41 32.38 6.12
CA PRO A 96 13.04 33.67 6.36
C PRO A 96 13.53 33.73 7.81
N ALA A 97 14.75 34.22 8.03
CA ALA A 97 15.30 34.43 9.36
C ALA A 97 14.31 35.24 10.23
N PRO A 98 14.11 34.89 11.51
CA PRO A 98 13.06 35.48 12.33
C PRO A 98 13.28 36.99 12.48
N ILE A 99 12.42 37.77 11.83
CA ILE A 99 12.38 39.21 11.98
C ILE A 99 12.04 39.54 13.43
N GLN A 100 12.91 40.35 14.02
CA GLN A 100 12.85 40.81 15.40
C GLN A 100 11.46 41.39 15.72
N ARG A 101 10.85 40.85 16.78
CA ARG A 101 9.51 41.12 17.30
C ARG A 101 9.08 42.59 17.14
N MET A 102 8.02 42.83 16.36
CA MET A 102 7.27 44.08 16.38
C MET A 102 6.02 43.93 17.27
N SER A 103 5.74 44.97 18.04
CA SER A 103 4.74 45.08 19.10
C SER A 103 3.30 45.03 18.57
N ALA A 104 2.38 44.48 19.36
CA ALA A 104 0.97 44.20 19.03
C ALA A 104 0.04 45.44 18.94
N ALA A 105 0.41 46.50 18.22
CA ALA A 105 -0.38 47.74 18.16
C ALA A 105 -0.79 48.24 16.76
N GLU A 106 -0.45 47.55 15.66
CA GLU A 106 -0.76 48.03 14.29
C GLU A 106 -1.59 47.05 13.43
N ILE A 107 -2.39 46.18 14.05
CA ILE A 107 -3.39 45.37 13.32
C ILE A 107 -4.73 46.11 13.31
N ALA A 108 -4.81 47.19 12.56
CA ALA A 108 -6.07 47.84 12.22
C ALA A 108 -5.97 48.42 10.80
N GLY A 109 -6.20 47.58 9.80
CA GLY A 109 -6.31 48.02 8.42
C GLY A 109 -6.02 46.94 7.39
N ASP A 110 -7.11 46.43 6.83
CA ASP A 110 -7.21 45.93 5.45
C ASP A 110 -6.98 44.42 5.14
N THR A 111 -8.13 43.78 4.95
CA THR A 111 -8.50 42.70 4.03
C THR A 111 -7.42 42.04 3.15
N VAL A 112 -7.02 40.80 3.47
CA VAL A 112 -6.71 39.74 2.47
C VAL A 112 -7.21 38.39 2.98
N THR A 113 -8.11 37.80 2.19
CA THR A 113 -8.84 36.56 2.43
C THR A 113 -8.15 35.39 1.71
N THR A 114 -8.01 34.26 2.41
CA THR A 114 -7.93 32.88 1.88
C THR A 114 -6.63 32.43 1.18
N THR A 115 -5.69 31.86 1.96
CA THR A 115 -4.87 30.69 1.51
C THR A 115 -4.16 29.91 2.63
N GLN A 116 -4.20 30.34 3.90
CA GLN A 116 -3.40 29.69 4.97
C GLN A 116 -4.02 28.41 5.57
N ASN A 117 -5.35 28.24 5.56
CA ASN A 117 -5.99 27.13 6.29
C ASN A 117 -5.78 25.73 5.69
N THR A 118 -5.48 25.59 4.39
CA THR A 118 -5.45 24.27 3.71
C THR A 118 -4.11 23.55 3.89
N GLN A 119 -2.99 24.27 3.99
CA GLN A 119 -1.67 23.65 4.19
C GLN A 119 -1.48 23.15 5.63
N GLU A 120 -1.85 23.94 6.65
CA GLU A 120 -1.72 23.53 8.05
C GLU A 120 -2.59 22.31 8.40
N SER A 121 -3.78 22.20 7.80
CA SER A 121 -4.66 21.04 8.02
C SER A 121 -4.12 19.76 7.37
N SER A 122 -3.46 19.84 6.20
CA SER A 122 -2.79 18.67 5.58
C SER A 122 -1.60 18.17 6.39
N VAL A 123 -0.73 19.08 6.88
CA VAL A 123 0.44 18.74 7.69
C VAL A 123 0.05 18.07 9.02
N ASN A 124 -1.07 18.50 9.62
CA ASN A 124 -1.59 17.89 10.85
C ASN A 124 -2.18 16.48 10.64
N ILE A 125 -2.70 16.17 9.44
CA ILE A 125 -3.22 14.84 9.13
C ILE A 125 -2.06 13.86 8.90
N ASP A 126 -1.03 14.29 8.17
CA ASP A 126 0.15 13.46 7.93
C ASP A 126 0.92 13.18 9.22
N SER A 127 1.09 14.18 10.10
CA SER A 127 1.71 13.99 11.40
C SER A 127 0.91 13.03 12.30
N LEU A 128 -0.42 13.13 12.29
CA LEU A 128 -1.29 12.17 12.99
C LEU A 128 -1.12 10.75 12.45
N ALA A 129 -1.02 10.60 11.12
CA ALA A 129 -0.79 9.29 10.50
C ALA A 129 0.58 8.72 10.90
N ASP A 130 1.62 9.55 10.98
CA ASP A 130 2.95 9.12 11.44
C ASP A 130 2.96 8.67 12.90
N VAL A 131 2.23 9.36 13.79
CA VAL A 131 2.04 8.91 15.18
C VAL A 131 1.39 7.53 15.22
N PHE A 132 0.38 7.27 14.38
CA PHE A 132 -0.21 5.93 14.30
C PHE A 132 0.77 4.90 13.74
N ARG A 133 1.56 5.23 12.71
CA ARG A 133 2.58 4.32 12.16
C ARG A 133 3.60 3.93 13.22
N GLU A 134 4.10 4.90 13.99
CA GLU A 134 5.06 4.67 15.06
C GLU A 134 4.44 3.80 16.17
N ARG A 135 3.24 4.14 16.63
CA ARG A 135 2.54 3.37 17.66
C ARG A 135 2.22 1.94 17.24
N ILE A 136 1.85 1.72 15.97
CA ILE A 136 1.71 0.37 15.41
C ILE A 136 3.04 -0.37 15.52
N ASN A 137 4.15 0.22 15.07
CA ASN A 137 5.45 -0.44 15.08
C ASN A 137 5.94 -0.75 16.51
N ALA A 138 5.69 0.15 17.46
CA ALA A 138 6.09 0.00 18.86
C ALA A 138 5.24 -1.01 19.64
N THR A 139 4.06 -1.40 19.13
CA THR A 139 3.16 -2.32 19.84
C THR A 139 3.78 -3.70 19.99
N GLN A 140 3.84 -4.23 21.21
CA GLN A 140 4.42 -5.56 21.50
C GLN A 140 3.44 -6.53 22.15
N ASP A 141 2.19 -6.15 22.41
CA ASP A 141 1.20 -7.03 23.00
C ASP A 141 -0.15 -6.96 22.26
N VAL A 142 -0.93 -8.03 22.40
CA VAL A 142 -2.18 -8.23 21.65
C VAL A 142 -3.25 -7.21 22.06
N ASP A 143 -3.27 -6.81 23.33
CA ASP A 143 -4.29 -5.89 23.84
C ASP A 143 -4.02 -4.45 23.39
N SER A 144 -2.77 -3.98 23.47
CA SER A 144 -2.33 -2.72 22.88
C SER A 144 -2.58 -2.69 21.37
N ALA A 145 -2.39 -3.80 20.65
CA ALA A 145 -2.70 -3.88 19.21
C ALA A 145 -4.20 -3.69 18.92
N LYS A 146 -5.09 -4.21 19.78
CA LYS A 146 -6.53 -3.95 19.68
C LYS A 146 -6.86 -2.50 19.95
N VAL A 147 -6.23 -1.90 20.97
CA VAL A 147 -6.43 -0.48 21.30
C VAL A 147 -6.00 0.42 20.14
N VAL A 148 -4.81 0.21 19.58
CA VAL A 148 -4.31 0.96 18.40
C VAL A 148 -5.29 0.87 17.23
N ARG A 149 -5.84 -0.32 16.97
CA ARG A 149 -6.84 -0.50 15.92
C ARG A 149 -8.14 0.25 16.19
N ALA A 150 -8.62 0.27 17.44
CA ALA A 150 -9.81 1.02 17.82
C ALA A 150 -9.61 2.55 17.67
N ASP A 151 -8.42 3.03 18.02
CA ASP A 151 -8.07 4.45 17.89
C ASP A 151 -7.99 4.87 16.42
N ILE A 152 -7.44 4.02 15.54
CA ILE A 152 -7.43 4.25 14.08
C ILE A 152 -8.87 4.29 13.51
N GLU A 153 -9.77 3.43 13.98
CA GLU A 153 -11.18 3.45 13.56
C GLU A 153 -11.88 4.74 13.99
N SER A 154 -11.57 5.23 15.19
CA SER A 154 -12.11 6.49 15.70
C SER A 154 -11.60 7.71 14.92
N ALA A 155 -10.37 7.65 14.41
CA ALA A 155 -9.75 8.70 13.61
C ALA A 155 -10.09 8.64 12.11
N LYS A 156 -10.93 7.69 11.66
CA LYS A 156 -11.22 7.44 10.24
C LYS A 156 -11.70 8.67 9.46
N VAL A 157 -12.56 9.49 10.07
CA VAL A 157 -13.11 10.69 9.42
C VAL A 157 -12.00 11.72 9.16
N THR A 158 -11.09 11.89 10.12
CA THR A 158 -9.97 12.84 10.07
C THR A 158 -8.87 12.38 9.11
N LEU A 159 -8.54 11.08 9.11
CA LEU A 159 -7.48 10.52 8.27
C LEU A 159 -7.85 10.44 6.79
N GLY A 160 -9.14 10.39 6.47
CA GLY A 160 -9.60 10.09 5.11
C GLY A 160 -9.38 8.62 4.72
N SER A 161 -9.96 8.22 3.58
CA SER A 161 -10.08 6.80 3.20
C SER A 161 -8.74 6.11 2.93
N ALA A 162 -7.78 6.83 2.33
CA ALA A 162 -6.49 6.28 1.93
C ALA A 162 -5.62 5.95 3.15
N LEU A 163 -5.33 6.94 4.00
CA LEU A 163 -4.51 6.76 5.21
C LEU A 163 -5.18 5.80 6.20
N PHE A 164 -6.49 5.89 6.39
CA PHE A 164 -7.21 4.94 7.24
C PHE A 164 -7.03 3.50 6.76
N THR A 165 -7.13 3.24 5.45
CA THR A 165 -6.97 1.88 4.91
C THR A 165 -5.54 1.37 5.09
N GLU A 166 -4.54 2.22 4.84
CA GLU A 166 -3.13 1.90 5.07
C GLU A 166 -2.87 1.54 6.54
N LEU A 167 -3.24 2.43 7.47
CA LEU A 167 -3.01 2.28 8.91
C LEU A 167 -3.74 1.07 9.46
N LYS A 168 -5.00 0.84 9.05
CA LYS A 168 -5.77 -0.34 9.45
C LYS A 168 -5.08 -1.64 9.00
N ASN A 169 -4.59 -1.70 7.76
CA ASN A 169 -3.89 -2.89 7.25
C ASN A 169 -2.58 -3.13 8.00
N LYS A 170 -1.81 -2.07 8.31
CA LYS A 170 -0.60 -2.16 9.13
C LYS A 170 -0.90 -2.63 10.55
N ALA A 171 -1.93 -2.09 11.19
CA ALA A 171 -2.37 -2.49 12.52
C ALA A 171 -2.78 -3.97 12.57
N VAL A 172 -3.53 -4.44 11.57
CA VAL A 172 -3.90 -5.87 11.45
C VAL A 172 -2.67 -6.74 11.28
N LYS A 173 -1.72 -6.37 10.42
CA LYS A 173 -0.48 -7.12 10.24
C LYS A 173 0.31 -7.20 11.55
N ARG A 174 0.42 -6.09 12.28
CA ARG A 174 1.11 -6.05 13.59
C ARG A 174 0.42 -6.92 14.63
N TYR A 175 -0.91 -6.88 14.71
CA TYR A 175 -1.68 -7.73 15.60
C TYR A 175 -1.33 -9.20 15.40
N TYR A 176 -1.35 -9.69 14.16
CA TYR A 176 -1.04 -11.10 13.88
C TYR A 176 0.44 -11.42 14.16
N LEU A 177 1.37 -10.52 13.86
CA LEU A 177 2.77 -10.72 14.21
C LEU A 177 2.95 -10.94 15.72
N VAL A 178 2.34 -10.08 16.55
CA VAL A 178 2.43 -10.17 18.01
C VAL A 178 1.70 -11.41 18.55
N ASP A 179 0.51 -11.71 18.05
CA ASP A 179 -0.27 -12.89 18.45
C ASP A 179 0.49 -14.19 18.16
N HIS A 180 1.07 -14.32 16.97
CA HIS A 180 1.86 -15.49 16.61
C HIS A 180 3.18 -15.56 17.36
N ARG A 181 3.85 -14.42 17.61
CA ARG A 181 5.05 -14.38 18.47
C ARG A 181 4.74 -14.89 19.87
N ASN A 182 3.69 -14.35 20.50
CA ASN A 182 3.29 -14.74 21.84
C ASN A 182 2.88 -16.22 21.93
N LYS A 183 2.24 -16.77 20.88
CA LYS A 183 1.92 -18.20 20.80
C LYS A 183 3.16 -19.08 20.73
N VAL A 184 4.15 -18.70 19.92
CA VAL A 184 5.42 -19.44 19.83
C VAL A 184 6.19 -19.34 21.15
N GLU A 185 6.30 -18.15 21.74
CA GLU A 185 6.93 -17.95 23.06
C GLU A 185 6.23 -18.77 24.15
N ALA A 186 4.90 -18.76 24.18
CA ALA A 186 4.13 -19.55 25.14
C ALA A 186 4.35 -21.06 24.92
N ALA A 187 4.44 -21.51 23.67
CA ALA A 187 4.69 -22.92 23.35
C ALA A 187 6.11 -23.35 23.78
N ILE A 188 7.12 -22.50 23.55
CA ILE A 188 8.49 -22.72 24.03
C ILE A 188 8.53 -22.75 25.57
N ASN A 189 7.91 -21.77 26.23
CA ASN A 189 7.89 -21.67 27.70
C ASN A 189 7.09 -22.79 28.38
N SER A 190 6.20 -23.45 27.64
CA SER A 190 5.41 -24.59 28.13
C SER A 190 6.05 -25.94 27.80
N LEU A 191 7.28 -25.96 27.26
CA LEU A 191 7.99 -27.21 27.02
C LEU A 191 8.28 -27.91 28.37
N PRO A 192 8.03 -29.23 28.44
CA PRO A 192 8.38 -30.03 29.62
C PRO A 192 9.90 -30.15 29.76
N SER A 193 10.35 -30.69 30.90
CA SER A 193 11.76 -31.00 31.09
C SER A 193 12.20 -32.08 30.09
N PRO A 194 13.44 -32.06 29.58
CA PRO A 194 13.91 -33.01 28.58
C PRO A 194 13.79 -34.48 29.00
N ASP A 195 13.85 -34.76 30.30
CA ASP A 195 13.76 -36.11 30.88
C ASP A 195 12.32 -36.68 30.91
N GLU A 196 11.31 -35.91 30.51
CA GLU A 196 9.91 -36.35 30.51
C GLU A 196 9.57 -37.20 29.27
N PRO A 197 8.73 -38.24 29.40
CA PRO A 197 8.48 -39.22 28.32
C PRO A 197 7.85 -38.65 27.05
N ASN A 198 7.26 -37.45 27.10
CA ASN A 198 6.66 -36.77 25.95
C ASN A 198 7.45 -35.53 25.50
N ALA A 199 8.64 -35.28 26.04
CA ALA A 199 9.38 -34.05 25.79
C ALA A 199 9.77 -33.88 24.30
N ALA A 200 10.25 -34.95 23.66
CA ALA A 200 10.59 -34.95 22.24
C ALA A 200 9.38 -34.66 21.34
N GLU A 201 8.21 -35.21 21.68
CA GLU A 201 6.97 -34.98 20.91
C GLU A 201 6.49 -33.53 21.05
N ARG A 202 6.50 -33.00 22.28
CA ARG A 202 6.18 -31.59 22.55
C ARG A 202 7.13 -30.64 21.85
N PHE A 203 8.42 -30.96 21.81
CA PHE A 203 9.41 -30.18 21.07
C PHE A 203 9.07 -30.12 19.57
N GLY A 204 8.70 -31.26 18.96
CA GLY A 204 8.25 -31.32 17.57
C GLY A 204 6.93 -30.59 17.31
N GLU A 205 6.05 -30.46 18.31
CA GLU A 205 4.86 -29.59 18.22
C GLU A 205 5.25 -28.10 18.12
N VAL A 206 6.25 -27.66 18.90
CA VAL A 206 6.75 -26.29 18.87
C VAL A 206 7.41 -25.97 17.52
N GLU A 207 8.22 -26.87 16.97
CA GLU A 207 8.81 -26.69 15.63
C GLU A 207 7.73 -26.54 14.55
N ARG A 208 6.66 -27.35 14.61
CA ARG A 208 5.51 -27.24 13.69
C ARG A 208 4.75 -25.93 13.87
N ALA A 209 4.56 -25.49 15.12
CA ALA A 209 3.90 -24.23 15.42
C ALA A 209 4.69 -23.03 14.88
N LEU A 210 6.02 -23.03 15.02
CA LEU A 210 6.90 -22.01 14.46
C LEU A 210 6.82 -21.98 12.92
N ALA A 211 6.89 -23.15 12.27
CA ALA A 211 6.78 -23.25 10.82
C ALA A 211 5.44 -22.70 10.30
N ALA A 212 4.32 -22.99 10.99
CA ALA A 212 3.00 -22.46 10.64
C ALA A 212 2.90 -20.93 10.87
N ALA A 213 3.62 -20.39 11.86
CA ALA A 213 3.65 -18.97 12.18
C ALA A 213 4.51 -18.12 11.23
N LYS A 214 5.37 -18.75 10.40
CA LYS A 214 6.35 -18.06 9.53
C LYS A 214 5.76 -16.89 8.74
N ARG A 215 4.58 -17.09 8.13
CA ARG A 215 3.90 -16.06 7.32
C ARG A 215 3.65 -14.75 8.08
N HIS A 216 3.39 -14.83 9.38
CA HIS A 216 3.04 -13.67 10.21
C HIS A 216 4.24 -13.10 10.96
N LEU A 217 5.21 -13.95 11.34
CA LEU A 217 6.46 -13.53 11.98
C LEU A 217 7.41 -12.80 11.01
N GLY A 218 7.41 -13.19 9.73
CA GLY A 218 8.44 -12.78 8.79
C GLY A 218 9.74 -13.55 9.00
N ASP A 219 10.69 -13.39 8.09
CA ASP A 219 11.90 -14.22 8.07
C ASP A 219 12.81 -13.94 9.27
N GLU A 220 13.07 -12.67 9.60
CA GLU A 220 13.99 -12.30 10.70
C GLU A 220 13.59 -12.90 12.06
N LEU A 221 12.32 -12.73 12.46
CA LEU A 221 11.84 -13.24 13.75
C LEU A 221 11.66 -14.76 13.74
N HIS A 222 11.26 -15.33 12.60
CA HIS A 222 11.19 -16.78 12.44
C HIS A 222 12.58 -17.41 12.60
N ASP A 223 13.61 -16.82 11.97
CA ASP A 223 14.98 -17.32 12.03
C ASP A 223 15.56 -17.21 13.44
N GLN A 224 15.25 -16.14 14.18
CA GLN A 224 15.60 -16.03 15.60
C GLN A 224 15.05 -17.19 16.43
N PHE A 225 13.74 -17.49 16.33
CA PHE A 225 13.17 -18.64 17.03
C PHE A 225 13.73 -19.97 16.52
N SER A 226 13.98 -20.09 15.22
CA SER A 226 14.54 -21.31 14.63
C SER A 226 15.94 -21.60 15.16
N ILE A 227 16.77 -20.58 15.36
CA ILE A 227 18.09 -20.72 15.96
C ILE A 227 17.95 -21.16 17.42
N THR A 228 17.09 -20.50 18.20
CA THR A 228 16.85 -20.87 19.61
C THR A 228 16.40 -22.33 19.73
N LEU A 229 15.47 -22.78 18.88
CA LEU A 229 15.06 -24.18 18.88
C LEU A 229 16.19 -25.11 18.44
N ALA A 230 16.97 -24.75 17.43
CA ALA A 230 18.10 -25.57 17.00
C ALA A 230 19.13 -25.77 18.13
N ASP A 231 19.38 -24.75 18.94
CA ASP A 231 20.28 -24.83 20.10
C ASP A 231 19.72 -25.70 21.23
N MET A 232 18.41 -25.69 21.46
CA MET A 232 17.74 -26.53 22.46
C MET A 232 17.55 -27.99 22.02
N LYS A 233 17.48 -28.23 20.70
CA LYS A 233 17.14 -29.53 20.10
C LYS A 233 17.96 -30.73 20.60
N PRO A 234 19.27 -30.63 20.85
CA PRO A 234 20.05 -31.75 21.38
C PRO A 234 19.55 -32.22 22.75
N GLU A 235 19.03 -31.33 23.60
CA GLU A 235 18.52 -31.71 24.92
C GLU A 235 17.28 -32.61 24.80
N TYR A 236 16.44 -32.38 23.79
CA TYR A 236 15.14 -33.04 23.61
C TYR A 236 15.15 -34.29 22.72
N ILE A 237 16.25 -34.56 22.00
CA ILE A 237 16.36 -35.71 21.08
C ILE A 237 17.28 -36.82 21.63
N THR A 238 18.10 -36.50 22.63
CA THR A 238 19.07 -37.45 23.22
C THR A 238 18.60 -38.08 24.54
N ALA A 239 17.36 -37.83 24.95
CA ALA A 239 16.70 -38.42 26.13
C ALA A 239 15.82 -39.63 25.75
#